data_AF-A0A7C5YMT2-F1
#
_entry.id   AF-A0A7C5YMT2-F1
#
_cell.length_a   1.000
_cell.length_b   1.000
_cell.length_c   1.000
_cell.angle_alpha   90.00
_cell.angle_beta   90.00
_cell.angle_gamma   90.00
#
_symmetry.space_group_name_H-M   'P 1'
#
loop_
_entity.id
_entity.type
_entity.pdbx_description
1 polymer ?
#
loop_
_entity_poly.entity_id
_entity_poly.type
_entity_poly.pdbx_seq_one_letter_code
_entity_poly.pdbx_strand_id
1 'polypeptide(L)'
;MLVQERTHDTPYLPQEGRVVTRARWEAFAQRLRAHLRFALGLMPELTPAPLRALRAESYRGAGFRIERFALETLPGFYLTGDLFVPETPAGKRAPAMLQPHGHMSGGRLNKPDFLRAIALAQAGVFVLSYDMVGYNDQFQLSHQGEEPLAWRRWSFSRAGLQTWNSLCAFQWLRCQPEIDAERIGCSGISGGGTQTFLLSAVEPRLSCAVPVKMVSSTMQGGCICENAPLLRLFAGNPEIVALTAPRPLLLISDSEDWTRDNPEVVAPYLLRVYRRLGAEAQFQFAHYSEGHEWGTAARQAYYAWIAHLWRLPRVPKDPSVSLEVLSPALRVWGDEIPQPADAPTNDAVFSLYQKHAREAVARWRRSRRYESELREAVLSMLGLEQVQDALNDAIPEVWRGALEMPKATRCVVVFGGASTSRHERKGYRVLRLPELPRPEARTTYAYATTYNLTPDTARARALVGLLLHLKTKASRLAVAAQGEWGALCGLACCVAQVPLEGQGVAESTPLDLPGYERIGGWSSLQLVIRS
;
A
#
# COMPACT_ATOMS: atom_id res chain seq x y z
N MET A 1 9.49 -12.84 17.33
CA MET A 1 10.79 -12.15 17.53
C MET A 1 10.72 -10.72 16.97
N LEU A 2 10.06 -9.79 17.67
CA LEU A 2 9.99 -8.36 17.33
C LEU A 2 10.53 -7.55 18.54
N VAL A 3 11.78 -7.81 18.90
CA VAL A 3 12.38 -7.21 20.11
C VAL A 3 12.87 -5.78 19.84
N GLN A 4 13.26 -5.49 18.60
CA GLN A 4 13.74 -4.17 18.18
C GLN A 4 12.62 -3.37 17.50
N GLU A 5 12.42 -2.15 17.98
CA GLU A 5 11.56 -1.16 17.34
C GLU A 5 12.20 -0.67 16.04
N ARG A 6 11.43 -0.68 14.97
CA ARG A 6 11.87 -0.31 13.62
C ARG A 6 11.37 1.08 13.24
N THR A 7 12.19 1.82 12.51
CA THR A 7 11.86 3.12 11.90
C THR A 7 12.13 3.07 10.41
N HIS A 8 11.88 4.17 9.68
CA HIS A 8 12.26 4.26 8.27
C HIS A 8 13.76 4.05 7.99
N ASP A 9 14.63 4.38 8.95
CA ASP A 9 16.08 4.25 8.83
C ASP A 9 16.58 2.90 9.36
N THR A 10 15.69 2.02 9.85
CA THR A 10 16.12 0.69 10.26
C THR A 10 16.39 -0.15 9.01
N PRO A 11 17.64 -0.59 8.77
CA PRO A 11 17.96 -1.34 7.58
C PRO A 11 17.12 -2.62 7.47
N TYR A 12 16.63 -2.88 6.27
CA TYR A 12 15.87 -4.07 5.93
C TYR A 12 16.46 -4.70 4.67
N LEU A 13 17.37 -5.65 4.86
CA LEU A 13 17.92 -6.44 3.77
C LEU A 13 16.85 -7.38 3.21
N PRO A 14 16.76 -7.53 1.87
CA PRO A 14 15.82 -8.47 1.28
C PRO A 14 16.15 -9.91 1.69
N GLN A 15 15.13 -10.73 1.90
CA GLN A 15 15.33 -12.11 2.36
C GLN A 15 15.60 -13.05 1.18
N GLU A 16 16.85 -13.49 1.02
CA GLU A 16 17.28 -14.43 -0.03
C GLU A 16 16.50 -15.75 -0.02
N GLY A 17 16.10 -16.20 1.17
CA GLY A 17 15.28 -17.41 1.34
C GLY A 17 14.01 -17.39 0.49
N ARG A 18 13.44 -16.22 0.20
CA ARG A 18 12.20 -16.06 -0.57
C ARG A 18 12.37 -16.39 -2.07
N VAL A 19 13.59 -16.34 -2.60
CA VAL A 19 13.88 -16.46 -4.04
C VAL A 19 14.57 -17.80 -4.40
N VAL A 20 14.63 -18.73 -3.44
CA VAL A 20 15.23 -20.07 -3.62
C VAL A 20 14.52 -20.88 -4.70
N THR A 21 13.19 -20.79 -4.77
CA THR A 21 12.38 -21.46 -5.81
C THR A 21 11.33 -20.51 -6.35
N ARG A 22 10.83 -20.81 -7.56
CA ARG A 22 9.78 -20.03 -8.21
C ARG A 22 8.50 -20.06 -7.37
N ALA A 23 8.10 -21.25 -6.92
CA ALA A 23 6.92 -21.44 -6.08
C ALA A 23 7.01 -20.67 -4.75
N ARG A 24 8.19 -20.63 -4.11
CA ARG A 24 8.38 -19.86 -2.86
C ARG A 24 8.26 -18.37 -3.09
N TRP A 25 8.85 -17.86 -4.17
CA TRP A 25 8.71 -16.46 -4.56
C TRP A 25 7.25 -16.12 -4.90
N GLU A 26 6.58 -16.93 -5.71
CA GLU A 26 5.20 -16.70 -6.12
C GLU A 26 4.23 -16.70 -4.92
N ALA A 27 4.40 -17.64 -3.98
CA ALA A 27 3.61 -17.70 -2.75
C ALA A 27 3.82 -16.44 -1.89
N PHE A 28 5.09 -16.03 -1.69
CA PHE A 28 5.41 -14.80 -0.98
C PHE A 28 4.86 -13.56 -1.69
N ALA A 29 5.00 -13.48 -3.01
CA ALA A 29 4.53 -12.37 -3.81
C ALA A 29 3.01 -12.21 -3.74
N GLN A 30 2.27 -13.32 -3.81
CA GLN A 30 0.81 -13.32 -3.62
C GLN A 30 0.44 -12.81 -2.22
N ARG A 31 1.11 -13.33 -1.18
CA ARG A 31 0.86 -12.92 0.21
C ARG A 31 1.16 -11.43 0.44
N LEU A 32 2.29 -10.95 -0.08
CA LEU A 32 2.70 -9.56 0.04
C LEU A 32 1.72 -8.64 -0.69
N ARG A 33 1.24 -8.99 -1.89
CA ARG A 33 0.20 -8.19 -2.57
C ARG A 33 -1.09 -8.06 -1.76
N ALA A 34 -1.57 -9.16 -1.17
CA ALA A 34 -2.74 -9.11 -0.30
C ALA A 34 -2.51 -8.20 0.92
N HIS A 35 -1.31 -8.27 1.52
CA HIS A 35 -0.91 -7.41 2.62
C HIS A 35 -0.83 -5.93 2.24
N LEU A 36 -0.19 -5.59 1.11
CA LEU A 36 -0.10 -4.22 0.61
C LEU A 36 -1.49 -3.64 0.31
N ARG A 37 -2.38 -4.43 -0.31
CA ARG A 37 -3.78 -4.02 -0.54
C ARG A 37 -4.52 -3.73 0.76
N PHE A 38 -4.29 -4.52 1.81
CA PHE A 38 -4.86 -4.24 3.13
C PHE A 38 -4.32 -2.94 3.75
N ALA A 39 -2.99 -2.82 3.83
CA ALA A 39 -2.31 -1.69 4.44
C ALA A 39 -2.67 -0.35 3.75
N LEU A 40 -2.80 -0.37 2.42
CA LEU A 40 -3.15 0.80 1.60
C LEU A 40 -4.66 1.08 1.55
N GLY A 41 -5.50 0.34 2.30
CA GLY A 41 -6.95 0.55 2.36
C GLY A 41 -7.71 0.13 1.09
N LEU A 42 -7.10 -0.72 0.25
CA LEU A 42 -7.65 -1.25 -1.01
C LEU A 42 -8.40 -2.57 -0.83
N MET A 43 -8.39 -3.14 0.39
CA MET A 43 -9.15 -4.34 0.75
C MET A 43 -10.06 -4.05 1.96
N PRO A 44 -11.37 -4.38 1.89
CA PRO A 44 -12.13 -4.78 0.70
C PRO A 44 -12.09 -3.74 -0.43
N GLU A 45 -12.33 -4.11 -1.68
CA GLU A 45 -12.35 -3.11 -2.77
C GLU A 45 -13.39 -2.01 -2.53
N LEU A 46 -12.99 -0.75 -2.68
CA LEU A 46 -13.91 0.39 -2.60
C LEU A 46 -15.00 0.30 -3.69
N THR A 47 -16.04 1.13 -3.58
CA THR A 47 -16.93 1.39 -4.71
C THR A 47 -16.13 1.83 -5.94
N PRO A 48 -16.53 1.44 -7.16
CA PRO A 48 -15.91 1.97 -8.38
C PRO A 48 -15.83 3.49 -8.33
N ALA A 49 -14.66 4.03 -8.68
CA ALA A 49 -14.44 5.47 -8.73
C ALA A 49 -15.31 6.13 -9.82
N PRO A 50 -15.74 7.39 -9.66
CA PRO A 50 -16.49 8.11 -10.69
C PRO A 50 -15.71 8.28 -12.00
N LEU A 51 -14.41 8.59 -11.89
CA LEU A 51 -13.50 8.81 -13.02
C LEU A 51 -13.96 9.90 -14.01
N ARG A 52 -14.72 10.88 -13.51
CA ARG A 52 -15.11 12.07 -14.27
C ARG A 52 -13.93 13.02 -14.32
N ALA A 53 -13.44 13.33 -15.52
CA ALA A 53 -12.29 14.21 -15.72
C ALA A 53 -12.74 15.56 -16.30
N LEU A 54 -12.27 16.64 -15.69
CA LEU A 54 -12.31 17.98 -16.25
C LEU A 54 -10.98 18.23 -16.96
N ARG A 55 -11.06 18.77 -18.19
CA ARG A 55 -9.93 18.99 -19.09
C ARG A 55 -10.06 20.32 -19.81
N ALA A 56 -8.97 21.07 -19.90
CA ALA A 56 -8.88 22.31 -20.68
C ALA A 56 -7.47 22.46 -21.25
N GLU A 57 -7.36 22.69 -22.57
CA GLU A 57 -6.07 22.98 -23.19
C GLU A 57 -5.53 24.31 -22.64
N SER A 58 -4.34 24.27 -22.07
CA SER A 58 -3.71 25.43 -21.44
C SER A 58 -2.43 25.89 -22.14
N TYR A 59 -1.85 25.02 -22.99
CA TYR A 59 -0.64 25.34 -23.74
C TYR A 59 -0.50 24.44 -24.96
N ARG A 60 0.01 25.01 -26.05
CA ARG A 60 0.37 24.28 -27.26
C ARG A 60 1.81 24.58 -27.63
N GLY A 61 2.65 23.55 -27.61
CA GLY A 61 4.07 23.62 -27.91
C GLY A 61 4.44 22.88 -29.20
N ALA A 62 5.73 22.82 -29.47
CA ALA A 62 6.25 22.08 -30.61
C ALA A 62 6.10 20.56 -30.40
N GLY A 63 5.09 19.96 -31.04
CA GLY A 63 4.86 18.51 -31.06
C GLY A 63 4.05 17.94 -29.89
N PHE A 64 3.52 18.80 -29.02
CA PHE A 64 2.67 18.41 -27.90
C PHE A 64 1.74 19.57 -27.49
N ARG A 65 0.71 19.26 -26.73
CA ARG A 65 -0.08 20.23 -25.96
C ARG A 65 -0.22 19.79 -24.50
N ILE A 66 -0.58 20.73 -23.65
CA ILE A 66 -0.87 20.49 -22.23
C ILE A 66 -2.36 20.74 -22.03
N GLU A 67 -3.01 19.79 -21.38
CA GLU A 67 -4.36 19.96 -20.87
C GLU A 67 -4.33 19.91 -19.34
N ARG A 68 -4.83 20.96 -18.69
CA ARG A 68 -5.11 20.96 -17.25
C ARG A 68 -6.06 19.80 -16.96
N PHE A 69 -5.85 19.11 -15.86
CA PHE A 69 -6.54 17.86 -15.58
C PHE A 69 -6.99 17.80 -14.12
N ALA A 70 -8.28 17.57 -13.90
CA ALA A 70 -8.84 17.23 -12.59
C ALA A 70 -9.72 15.98 -12.72
N LEU A 71 -9.30 14.88 -12.10
CA LEU A 71 -10.01 13.59 -12.12
C LEU A 71 -10.67 13.33 -10.77
N GLU A 72 -11.97 13.13 -10.78
CA GLU A 72 -12.70 12.75 -9.57
C GLU A 72 -12.46 11.28 -9.21
N THR A 73 -11.70 11.02 -8.13
CA THR A 73 -11.28 9.68 -7.69
C THR A 73 -12.15 9.12 -6.56
N LEU A 74 -12.81 9.99 -5.80
CA LEU A 74 -13.96 9.70 -4.92
C LEU A 74 -14.99 10.82 -5.14
N PRO A 75 -16.28 10.67 -4.84
CA PRO A 75 -17.26 11.73 -5.08
C PRO A 75 -16.87 13.07 -4.44
N GLY A 76 -16.63 14.09 -5.27
CA GLY A 76 -16.15 15.41 -4.88
C GLY A 76 -14.66 15.49 -4.54
N PHE A 77 -13.89 14.39 -4.58
CA PHE A 77 -12.45 14.38 -4.35
C PHE A 77 -11.66 14.23 -5.65
N TYR A 78 -10.75 15.18 -5.91
CA TYR A 78 -10.07 15.35 -7.16
C TYR A 78 -8.57 15.07 -7.05
N LEU A 79 -8.07 14.30 -8.01
CA LEU A 79 -6.67 14.23 -8.39
C LEU A 79 -6.40 15.32 -9.44
N THR A 80 -5.55 16.28 -9.11
CA THR A 80 -5.18 17.39 -10.00
C THR A 80 -3.85 17.12 -10.68
N GLY A 81 -3.67 17.65 -11.89
CA GLY A 81 -2.44 17.49 -12.65
C GLY A 81 -2.55 18.03 -14.07
N ASP A 82 -1.65 17.54 -14.91
CA ASP A 82 -1.53 17.94 -16.32
C ASP A 82 -1.42 16.70 -17.20
N LEU A 83 -2.22 16.68 -18.26
CA LEU A 83 -2.14 15.70 -19.33
C LEU A 83 -1.34 16.30 -20.48
N PHE A 84 -0.13 15.79 -20.72
CA PHE A 84 0.69 16.11 -21.87
C PHE A 84 0.27 15.20 -23.03
N VAL A 85 -0.28 15.80 -24.06
CA VAL A 85 -0.83 15.08 -25.21
C VAL A 85 0.12 15.21 -26.41
N PRO A 86 0.56 14.09 -27.01
CA PRO A 86 1.35 14.12 -28.24
C PRO A 86 0.53 14.64 -29.42
N GLU A 87 1.09 15.56 -30.21
CA GLU A 87 0.50 15.96 -31.50
C GLU A 87 0.72 14.89 -32.59
N THR A 88 1.79 14.10 -32.45
CA THR A 88 2.06 12.91 -33.29
C THR A 88 2.15 11.68 -32.37
N PRO A 89 1.04 11.00 -32.07
CA PRO A 89 1.04 9.81 -31.21
C PRO A 89 1.89 8.66 -31.81
N ALA A 90 2.54 7.87 -30.95
CA ALA A 90 3.34 6.70 -31.34
C ALA A 90 2.46 5.49 -31.70
N GLY A 91 1.72 5.62 -32.81
CA GLY A 91 0.77 4.64 -33.33
C GLY A 91 -0.68 5.11 -33.23
N LYS A 92 -1.62 4.33 -33.80
CA LYS A 92 -3.07 4.62 -33.76
C LYS A 92 -3.61 4.70 -32.33
N ARG A 93 -3.09 3.84 -31.45
CA ARG A 93 -3.23 3.90 -30.00
C ARG A 93 -1.82 4.01 -29.43
N ALA A 94 -1.57 5.03 -28.63
CA ALA A 94 -0.23 5.36 -28.16
C ALA A 94 -0.02 4.93 -26.70
N PRO A 95 1.24 4.67 -26.30
CA PRO A 95 1.55 4.41 -24.90
C PRO A 95 1.25 5.62 -24.01
N ALA A 96 1.07 5.37 -22.72
CA ALA A 96 0.91 6.40 -21.71
C ALA A 96 1.83 6.18 -20.50
N MET A 97 2.26 7.26 -19.86
CA MET A 97 3.09 7.25 -18.67
C MET A 97 2.41 8.01 -17.54
N LEU A 98 2.18 7.34 -16.41
CA LEU A 98 1.85 7.97 -15.14
C LEU A 98 3.12 8.55 -14.51
N GLN A 99 3.01 9.77 -14.00
CA GLN A 99 4.14 10.51 -13.47
C GLN A 99 3.81 11.10 -12.08
N PRO A 100 3.87 10.30 -11.00
CA PRO A 100 3.89 10.84 -9.64
C PRO A 100 5.23 11.53 -9.37
N HIS A 101 5.19 12.71 -8.74
CA HIS A 101 6.38 13.51 -8.42
C HIS A 101 6.97 13.17 -7.04
N GLY A 102 8.19 13.63 -6.76
CA GLY A 102 8.83 13.53 -5.43
C GLY A 102 8.57 14.75 -4.53
N HIS A 103 9.16 14.74 -3.33
CA HIS A 103 9.01 15.80 -2.32
C HIS A 103 9.92 17.02 -2.56
N MET A 104 10.09 17.47 -3.80
CA MET A 104 10.74 18.77 -4.01
C MET A 104 9.70 19.89 -3.89
N SER A 105 10.14 21.10 -3.56
CA SER A 105 9.25 22.23 -3.22
C SER A 105 8.20 22.55 -4.28
N GLY A 106 8.49 22.35 -5.58
CA GLY A 106 7.53 22.56 -6.67
C GLY A 106 6.61 21.37 -6.98
N GLY A 107 6.74 20.22 -6.30
CA GLY A 107 5.97 19.01 -6.63
C GLY A 107 6.07 18.59 -8.10
N ARG A 108 4.96 18.48 -8.84
CA ARG A 108 5.01 18.20 -10.29
C ARG A 108 5.57 19.35 -11.15
N LEU A 109 5.68 20.57 -10.60
CA LEU A 109 6.16 21.77 -11.30
C LEU A 109 7.69 21.88 -11.32
N ASN A 110 8.39 20.92 -10.72
CA ASN A 110 9.86 20.91 -10.74
C ASN A 110 10.38 20.71 -12.17
N LYS A 111 11.54 21.33 -12.45
CA LYS A 111 12.15 21.31 -13.79
C LYS A 111 12.34 19.92 -14.39
N PRO A 112 12.95 18.94 -13.69
CA PRO A 112 13.10 17.61 -14.25
C PRO A 112 11.77 16.91 -14.57
N ASP A 113 10.70 17.21 -13.83
CA ASP A 113 9.40 16.57 -14.01
C ASP A 113 8.69 17.06 -15.28
N PHE A 114 8.56 18.37 -15.49
CA PHE A 114 7.93 18.85 -16.72
C PHE A 114 8.79 18.62 -17.97
N LEU A 115 10.13 18.64 -17.85
CA LEU A 115 11.01 18.32 -18.99
C LEU A 115 10.78 16.89 -19.49
N ARG A 116 10.69 15.94 -18.56
CA ARG A 116 10.42 14.52 -18.86
C ARG A 116 9.05 14.32 -19.47
N ALA A 117 8.02 14.97 -18.93
CA ALA A 117 6.67 14.86 -19.46
C ALA A 117 6.59 15.36 -20.91
N ILE A 118 7.23 16.51 -21.20
CA ILE A 118 7.28 17.07 -22.56
C ILE A 118 8.12 16.20 -23.49
N ALA A 119 9.29 15.74 -23.06
CA ALA A 119 10.17 14.90 -23.88
C ALA A 119 9.44 13.63 -24.37
N LEU A 120 8.69 12.98 -23.48
CA LEU A 120 7.88 11.80 -23.80
C LEU A 120 6.71 12.15 -24.73
N ALA A 121 5.99 13.25 -24.46
CA ALA A 121 4.90 13.71 -25.33
C ALA A 121 5.40 14.02 -26.75
N GLN A 122 6.54 14.67 -26.88
CA GLN A 122 7.18 14.87 -28.18
C GLN A 122 7.57 13.53 -28.83
N ALA A 123 7.94 12.50 -28.07
CA ALA A 123 8.20 11.16 -28.61
C ALA A 123 6.93 10.33 -28.91
N GLY A 124 5.73 10.91 -28.74
CA GLY A 124 4.45 10.27 -29.09
C GLY A 124 3.78 9.53 -27.93
N VAL A 125 4.13 9.83 -26.69
CA VAL A 125 3.61 9.18 -25.47
C VAL A 125 2.69 10.13 -24.70
N PHE A 126 1.50 9.69 -24.29
CA PHE A 126 0.68 10.48 -23.36
C PHE A 126 1.32 10.50 -21.98
N VAL A 127 1.41 11.66 -21.31
CA VAL A 127 1.91 11.70 -19.93
C VAL A 127 0.89 12.35 -19.03
N LEU A 128 0.52 11.64 -17.96
CA LEU A 128 -0.32 12.20 -16.91
C LEU A 128 0.56 12.43 -15.68
N SER A 129 0.94 13.69 -15.46
CA SER A 129 1.66 14.16 -14.27
C SER A 129 0.64 14.69 -13.28
N TYR A 130 0.71 14.28 -12.01
CA TYR A 130 -0.35 14.60 -11.05
C TYR A 130 0.18 14.84 -9.64
N ASP A 131 -0.58 15.64 -8.90
CA ASP A 131 -0.23 16.10 -7.56
C ASP A 131 -0.31 14.97 -6.54
N MET A 132 0.68 14.94 -5.66
CA MET A 132 0.56 14.33 -4.34
C MET A 132 -0.57 14.99 -3.56
N VAL A 133 -1.10 14.26 -2.57
CA VAL A 133 -2.11 14.83 -1.67
C VAL A 133 -1.51 16.04 -0.95
N GLY A 134 -2.18 17.19 -1.04
CA GLY A 134 -1.75 18.45 -0.41
C GLY A 134 -0.65 19.21 -1.14
N TYR A 135 -0.33 18.86 -2.39
CA TYR A 135 0.62 19.61 -3.24
C TYR A 135 -0.10 20.39 -4.34
N ASN A 136 0.49 21.53 -4.71
CA ASN A 136 0.06 22.42 -5.80
C ASN A 136 -1.45 22.70 -5.80
N ASP A 137 -2.22 22.03 -6.67
CA ASP A 137 -3.65 22.27 -6.84
C ASP A 137 -4.51 21.26 -6.06
N GLN A 138 -3.91 20.26 -5.41
CA GLN A 138 -4.60 19.31 -4.54
C GLN A 138 -4.86 19.96 -3.16
N PHE A 139 -5.99 20.67 -3.05
CA PHE A 139 -6.32 21.48 -1.86
C PHE A 139 -7.09 20.71 -0.77
N GLN A 140 -7.63 19.54 -1.08
CA GLN A 140 -8.66 18.90 -0.25
C GLN A 140 -8.11 18.23 1.01
N LEU A 141 -6.82 17.92 1.05
CA LEU A 141 -6.21 17.36 2.24
C LEU A 141 -4.77 17.82 2.35
N SER A 142 -4.39 18.37 3.51
CA SER A 142 -3.00 18.81 3.75
C SER A 142 -2.01 17.66 3.62
N HIS A 143 -0.84 17.93 3.03
CA HIS A 143 0.26 16.97 2.98
C HIS A 143 0.89 16.74 4.36
N GLN A 144 0.81 17.75 5.23
CA GLN A 144 1.41 17.76 6.57
C GLN A 144 0.39 17.38 7.64
N GLY A 145 0.91 16.99 8.81
CA GLY A 145 0.13 16.66 10.00
C GLY A 145 0.00 15.17 10.26
N GLU A 146 -0.41 14.83 11.48
CA GLU A 146 -0.55 13.45 11.93
C GLU A 146 -1.74 12.74 11.27
N GLU A 147 -1.71 11.40 11.29
CA GLU A 147 -2.83 10.55 10.92
C GLU A 147 -3.47 9.96 12.18
N PRO A 148 -4.65 10.43 12.60
CA PRO A 148 -5.23 10.07 13.88
C PRO A 148 -5.59 8.58 13.94
N LEU A 149 -5.76 8.07 15.17
CA LEU A 149 -6.17 6.68 15.42
C LEU A 149 -7.40 6.26 14.58
N ALA A 150 -8.37 7.16 14.41
CA ALA A 150 -9.55 6.90 13.59
C ALA A 150 -9.19 6.57 12.14
N TRP A 151 -8.25 7.29 11.52
CA TRP A 151 -7.79 7.03 10.15
C TRP A 151 -7.13 5.64 10.05
N ARG A 152 -6.23 5.33 11.01
CA ARG A 152 -5.53 4.04 11.08
C ARG A 152 -6.50 2.86 11.20
N ARG A 153 -7.52 2.94 12.07
CA ARG A 153 -8.57 1.90 12.21
C ARG A 153 -9.37 1.67 10.92
N TRP A 154 -9.42 2.67 10.04
CA TRP A 154 -10.09 2.60 8.74
C TRP A 154 -9.14 2.34 7.56
N SER A 155 -7.85 2.07 7.80
CA SER A 155 -6.81 2.01 6.75
C SER A 155 -6.84 3.21 5.80
N PHE A 156 -7.29 4.37 6.30
CA PHE A 156 -7.21 5.63 5.59
C PHE A 156 -5.86 6.25 5.93
N SER A 157 -5.08 6.58 4.90
CA SER A 157 -3.76 7.21 5.02
C SER A 157 -3.46 8.00 3.75
N ARG A 158 -2.55 8.97 3.82
CA ARG A 158 -2.06 9.70 2.65
C ARG A 158 -1.40 8.76 1.64
N ALA A 159 -0.63 7.78 2.13
CA ALA A 159 -0.03 6.75 1.28
C ALA A 159 -1.06 5.91 0.52
N GLY A 160 -2.11 5.45 1.21
CA GLY A 160 -3.22 4.72 0.62
C GLY A 160 -4.01 5.58 -0.37
N LEU A 161 -4.31 6.83 -0.03
CA LEU A 161 -5.05 7.77 -0.88
C LEU A 161 -4.27 8.14 -2.15
N GLN A 162 -2.95 8.35 -2.06
CA GLN A 162 -2.10 8.57 -3.24
C GLN A 162 -2.01 7.34 -4.14
N THR A 163 -1.96 6.14 -3.55
CA THR A 163 -2.00 4.90 -4.35
C THR A 163 -3.36 4.73 -5.02
N TRP A 164 -4.46 5.03 -4.32
CA TRP A 164 -5.81 5.04 -4.88
C TRP A 164 -5.95 6.03 -6.04
N ASN A 165 -5.42 7.24 -5.89
CA ASN A 165 -5.39 8.24 -6.96
C ASN A 165 -4.63 7.72 -8.18
N SER A 166 -3.47 7.08 -7.97
CA SER A 166 -2.68 6.47 -9.05
C SER A 166 -3.43 5.33 -9.75
N LEU A 167 -4.18 4.51 -9.01
CA LEU A 167 -5.05 3.47 -9.58
C LEU A 167 -6.20 4.08 -10.40
N CYS A 168 -6.80 5.17 -9.95
CA CYS A 168 -7.83 5.89 -10.68
C CYS A 168 -7.28 6.52 -11.97
N ALA A 169 -6.10 7.14 -11.90
CA ALA A 169 -5.40 7.70 -13.05
C ALA A 169 -5.08 6.61 -14.08
N PHE A 170 -4.54 5.46 -13.64
CA PHE A 170 -4.32 4.29 -14.49
C PHE A 170 -5.61 3.82 -15.16
N GLN A 171 -6.69 3.68 -14.38
CA GLN A 171 -7.98 3.22 -14.89
C GLN A 171 -8.57 4.20 -15.90
N TRP A 172 -8.44 5.52 -15.67
CA TRP A 172 -8.90 6.54 -16.59
C TRP A 172 -8.14 6.48 -17.92
N LEU A 173 -6.80 6.46 -17.88
CA LEU A 173 -5.96 6.34 -19.09
C LEU A 173 -6.33 5.08 -19.89
N ARG A 174 -6.52 3.94 -19.21
CA ARG A 174 -6.87 2.67 -19.85
C ARG A 174 -8.20 2.70 -20.61
N CYS A 175 -9.11 3.60 -20.24
CA CYS A 175 -10.40 3.76 -20.90
C CYS A 175 -10.37 4.75 -22.08
N GLN A 176 -9.27 5.47 -22.32
CA GLN A 176 -9.20 6.44 -23.41
C GLN A 176 -8.98 5.73 -24.75
N PRO A 177 -9.75 6.03 -25.81
CA PRO A 177 -9.67 5.35 -27.10
C PRO A 177 -8.32 5.53 -27.79
N GLU A 178 -7.66 6.66 -27.60
CA GLU A 178 -6.35 7.01 -28.16
C GLU A 178 -5.16 6.38 -27.41
N ILE A 179 -5.38 5.84 -26.20
CA ILE A 179 -4.34 5.21 -25.38
C ILE A 179 -4.37 3.70 -25.59
N ASP A 180 -3.19 3.12 -25.75
CA ASP A 180 -2.98 1.68 -25.73
C ASP A 180 -2.98 1.15 -24.30
N ALA A 181 -4.05 0.43 -23.94
CA ALA A 181 -4.27 -0.12 -22.61
C ALA A 181 -3.18 -1.10 -22.14
N GLU A 182 -2.39 -1.67 -23.06
CA GLU A 182 -1.31 -2.60 -22.75
C GLU A 182 0.06 -1.92 -22.59
N ARG A 183 0.14 -0.61 -22.88
CA ARG A 183 1.37 0.20 -22.78
C ARG A 183 1.18 1.41 -21.87
N ILE A 184 0.72 1.16 -20.65
CA ILE A 184 0.62 2.18 -19.59
C ILE A 184 1.65 1.89 -18.50
N GLY A 185 2.67 2.75 -18.40
CA GLY A 185 3.74 2.65 -17.41
C GLY A 185 3.59 3.65 -16.26
N CYS A 186 4.44 3.53 -15.23
CA CYS A 186 4.56 4.53 -14.17
C CYS A 186 6.04 4.83 -13.87
N SER A 187 6.37 6.11 -13.66
CA SER A 187 7.73 6.55 -13.36
C SER A 187 7.77 7.80 -12.48
N GLY A 188 8.57 7.76 -11.42
CA GLY A 188 8.63 8.81 -10.40
C GLY A 188 9.91 8.75 -9.58
N ILE A 189 10.31 9.90 -9.02
CA ILE A 189 11.51 10.05 -8.18
C ILE A 189 11.14 10.18 -6.70
N SER A 190 11.97 9.65 -5.79
CA SER A 190 11.82 9.82 -4.33
C SER A 190 10.43 9.34 -3.88
N GLY A 191 9.61 10.18 -3.22
CA GLY A 191 8.22 9.84 -2.89
C GLY A 191 7.37 9.39 -4.10
N GLY A 192 7.63 9.93 -5.30
CA GLY A 192 7.02 9.45 -6.55
C GLY A 192 7.54 8.08 -6.99
N GLY A 193 8.79 7.76 -6.65
CA GLY A 193 9.36 6.41 -6.75
C GLY A 193 8.64 5.43 -5.81
N THR A 194 8.30 5.86 -4.60
CA THR A 194 7.45 5.10 -3.67
C THR A 194 6.10 4.78 -4.29
N GLN A 195 5.39 5.79 -4.82
CA GLN A 195 4.11 5.57 -5.48
C GLN A 195 4.25 4.69 -6.74
N THR A 196 5.37 4.79 -7.47
CA THR A 196 5.63 3.97 -8.65
C THR A 196 5.71 2.49 -8.31
N PHE A 197 6.50 2.09 -7.29
CA PHE A 197 6.61 0.68 -6.92
C PHE A 197 5.39 0.18 -6.13
N LEU A 198 4.67 1.04 -5.40
CA LEU A 198 3.42 0.65 -4.76
C LEU A 198 2.33 0.38 -5.80
N LEU A 199 2.18 1.26 -6.80
CA LEU A 199 1.25 1.05 -7.91
C LEU A 199 1.60 -0.22 -8.68
N SER A 200 2.88 -0.42 -9.04
CA SER A 200 3.28 -1.64 -9.74
C SER A 200 2.99 -2.88 -8.90
N ALA A 201 3.15 -2.83 -7.58
CA ALA A 201 2.83 -3.95 -6.70
C ALA A 201 1.33 -4.28 -6.65
N VAL A 202 0.43 -3.31 -6.76
CA VAL A 202 -1.03 -3.56 -6.61
C VAL A 202 -1.82 -3.60 -7.92
N GLU A 203 -1.25 -3.12 -9.02
CA GLU A 203 -1.85 -3.11 -10.36
C GLU A 203 -1.06 -4.01 -11.32
N PRO A 204 -1.48 -5.28 -11.52
CA PRO A 204 -0.75 -6.22 -12.37
C PRO A 204 -0.80 -5.88 -13.86
N ARG A 205 -1.73 -5.00 -14.30
CA ARG A 205 -1.86 -4.60 -15.72
C ARG A 205 -0.95 -3.43 -16.11
N LEU A 206 -0.28 -2.79 -15.15
CA LEU A 206 0.72 -1.76 -15.44
C LEU A 206 1.84 -2.39 -16.28
N SER A 207 2.18 -1.82 -17.43
CA SER A 207 3.08 -2.46 -18.40
C SER A 207 4.55 -2.43 -17.96
N CYS A 208 4.96 -1.39 -17.23
CA CYS A 208 6.32 -1.22 -16.76
C CYS A 208 6.40 -0.22 -15.59
N ALA A 209 7.49 -0.28 -14.82
CA ALA A 209 7.74 0.66 -13.72
C ALA A 209 9.17 1.21 -13.75
N VAL A 210 9.34 2.47 -13.38
CA VAL A 210 10.66 3.14 -13.26
C VAL A 210 10.71 3.93 -11.95
N PRO A 211 10.93 3.27 -10.80
CA PRO A 211 11.17 3.95 -9.54
C PRO A 211 12.60 4.50 -9.52
N VAL A 212 12.73 5.81 -9.32
CA VAL A 212 14.02 6.52 -9.37
C VAL A 212 14.40 7.04 -7.99
N LYS A 213 15.64 6.75 -7.57
CA LYS A 213 16.25 7.29 -6.35
C LYS A 213 15.34 7.17 -5.12
N MET A 214 14.74 5.99 -4.94
CA MET A 214 13.86 5.73 -3.79
C MET A 214 14.05 4.34 -3.18
N VAL A 215 14.07 3.29 -4.01
CA VAL A 215 14.21 1.93 -3.51
C VAL A 215 15.60 1.77 -2.89
N SER A 216 15.67 1.46 -1.60
CA SER A 216 16.89 1.09 -0.88
C SER A 216 16.59 0.06 0.22
N SER A 217 17.64 -0.55 0.77
CA SER A 217 17.52 -1.38 1.99
C SER A 217 17.74 -0.59 3.27
N THR A 218 18.24 0.65 3.19
CA THR A 218 18.68 1.44 4.36
C THR A 218 17.70 2.52 4.80
N MET A 219 16.88 3.06 3.88
CA MET A 219 15.86 4.08 4.18
C MET A 219 14.55 3.74 3.45
N GLN A 220 13.47 3.57 4.19
CA GLN A 220 12.24 2.96 3.67
C GLN A 220 11.16 3.97 3.22
N GLY A 221 11.32 5.26 3.52
CA GLY A 221 10.42 6.37 3.18
C GLY A 221 10.37 7.41 4.30
N GLY A 222 10.76 8.65 4.01
CA GLY A 222 10.91 9.72 5.01
C GLY A 222 9.64 10.53 5.29
N CYS A 223 8.61 10.39 4.47
CA CYS A 223 7.35 11.11 4.62
C CYS A 223 6.19 10.20 5.04
N ILE A 224 5.23 10.73 5.82
CA ILE A 224 4.01 10.00 6.17
C ILE A 224 3.21 9.55 4.93
N CYS A 225 3.30 10.27 3.81
CA CYS A 225 2.64 9.91 2.55
C CYS A 225 3.23 8.65 1.87
N GLU A 226 4.32 8.10 2.41
CA GLU A 226 4.99 6.89 1.93
C GLU A 226 4.76 5.69 2.86
N ASN A 227 4.06 5.90 3.98
CA ASN A 227 4.11 5.05 5.15
C ASN A 227 2.71 4.79 5.72
N ALA A 228 1.92 3.97 5.03
CA ALA A 228 0.65 3.47 5.57
C ALA A 228 0.90 2.53 6.77
N PRO A 229 -0.01 2.48 7.76
CA PRO A 229 0.05 1.50 8.84
C PRO A 229 0.22 0.08 8.30
N LEU A 230 1.10 -0.68 8.95
CA LEU A 230 1.46 -2.07 8.68
C LEU A 230 2.22 -2.33 7.38
N LEU A 231 2.45 -1.33 6.51
CA LEU A 231 2.94 -1.53 5.13
C LEU A 231 4.25 -2.33 5.01
N ARG A 232 5.15 -2.24 5.99
CA ARG A 232 6.52 -2.79 5.94
C ARG A 232 6.86 -3.71 7.12
N LEU A 233 5.87 -4.44 7.63
CA LEU A 233 6.06 -5.32 8.80
C LEU A 233 7.02 -6.48 8.52
N PHE A 234 6.78 -7.23 7.44
CA PHE A 234 7.57 -8.41 7.07
C PHE A 234 8.19 -8.30 5.68
N ALA A 235 8.18 -7.10 5.08
CA ALA A 235 8.83 -6.82 3.81
C ALA A 235 9.37 -5.38 3.78
N GLY A 236 10.42 -5.16 2.99
CA GLY A 236 10.97 -3.83 2.70
C GLY A 236 10.77 -3.38 1.25
N ASN A 237 11.22 -2.17 0.93
CA ASN A 237 11.18 -1.60 -0.43
C ASN A 237 11.75 -2.55 -1.51
N PRO A 238 12.86 -3.29 -1.29
CA PRO A 238 13.39 -4.23 -2.29
C PRO A 238 12.42 -5.35 -2.67
N GLU A 239 11.68 -5.89 -1.70
CA GLU A 239 10.71 -6.96 -1.91
C GLU A 239 9.41 -6.43 -2.51
N ILE A 240 8.99 -5.23 -2.11
CA ILE A 240 7.82 -4.58 -2.68
C ILE A 240 8.06 -4.27 -4.17
N VAL A 241 9.20 -3.66 -4.54
CA VAL A 241 9.47 -3.37 -5.96
C VAL A 241 9.68 -4.64 -6.79
N ALA A 242 10.19 -5.72 -6.19
CA ALA A 242 10.33 -7.02 -6.84
C ALA A 242 8.99 -7.60 -7.30
N LEU A 243 7.87 -7.17 -6.71
CA LEU A 243 6.52 -7.48 -7.20
C LEU A 243 6.20 -6.88 -8.58
N THR A 244 7.07 -6.06 -9.16
CA THR A 244 6.97 -5.69 -10.57
C THR A 244 7.21 -6.90 -11.48
N ALA A 245 8.10 -7.80 -11.09
CA ALA A 245 8.47 -8.97 -11.87
C ALA A 245 7.24 -9.86 -12.17
N PRO A 246 7.14 -10.42 -13.40
CA PRO A 246 8.15 -10.43 -14.46
C PRO A 246 8.09 -9.24 -15.43
N ARG A 247 7.36 -8.16 -15.12
CA ARG A 247 7.16 -7.03 -16.05
C ARG A 247 8.40 -6.13 -16.12
N PRO A 248 8.60 -5.37 -17.21
CA PRO A 248 9.74 -4.48 -17.34
C PRO A 248 9.91 -3.51 -16.14
N LEU A 249 11.11 -3.49 -15.57
CA LEU A 249 11.53 -2.61 -14.47
C LEU A 249 12.89 -2.00 -14.79
N LEU A 250 12.96 -0.67 -14.80
CA LEU A 250 14.22 0.07 -14.75
C LEU A 250 14.39 0.66 -13.35
N LEU A 251 15.36 0.15 -12.60
CA LEU A 251 15.75 0.72 -11.32
C LEU A 251 16.84 1.77 -11.54
N ILE A 252 16.62 3.01 -11.10
CA ILE A 252 17.63 4.07 -11.15
C ILE A 252 18.00 4.48 -9.73
N SER A 253 19.29 4.49 -9.39
CA SER A 253 19.79 4.90 -8.08
C SER A 253 20.98 5.86 -8.16
N ASP A 254 21.40 6.36 -7.01
CA ASP A 254 22.47 7.34 -6.88
C ASP A 254 23.42 7.03 -5.71
N SER A 255 24.70 7.36 -5.86
CA SER A 255 25.73 7.22 -4.82
C SER A 255 25.56 8.25 -3.69
N GLU A 256 24.92 9.39 -3.97
CA GLU A 256 24.83 10.53 -3.06
C GLU A 256 23.54 10.57 -2.23
N ASP A 257 22.68 9.54 -2.34
CA ASP A 257 21.49 9.39 -1.50
C ASP A 257 21.39 8.00 -0.86
N TRP A 258 20.24 7.70 -0.24
CA TRP A 258 19.99 6.45 0.46
C TRP A 258 19.99 5.21 -0.46
N THR A 259 19.95 5.38 -1.78
CA THR A 259 19.99 4.29 -2.76
C THR A 259 21.40 3.85 -3.15
N ARG A 260 22.42 4.36 -2.46
CA ARG A 260 23.84 4.01 -2.63
C ARG A 260 24.16 2.53 -2.45
N ASP A 261 23.33 1.79 -1.72
CA ASP A 261 23.47 0.36 -1.49
C ASP A 261 22.92 -0.50 -2.65
N ASN A 262 22.21 0.11 -3.61
CA ASN A 262 21.56 -0.63 -4.69
C ASN A 262 22.51 -1.49 -5.54
N PRO A 263 23.72 -1.05 -5.92
CA PRO A 263 24.65 -1.90 -6.68
C PRO A 263 25.00 -3.21 -5.96
N GLU A 264 25.05 -3.20 -4.63
CA GLU A 264 25.51 -4.33 -3.82
C GLU A 264 24.37 -5.18 -3.27
N VAL A 265 23.22 -4.56 -2.98
CA VAL A 265 22.10 -5.20 -2.26
C VAL A 265 20.86 -5.35 -3.15
N VAL A 266 20.26 -4.23 -3.56
CA VAL A 266 18.91 -4.22 -4.13
C VAL A 266 18.89 -4.73 -5.57
N ALA A 267 19.78 -4.24 -6.44
CA ALA A 267 19.82 -4.66 -7.83
C ALA A 267 20.20 -6.15 -8.00
N PRO A 268 21.19 -6.70 -7.27
CA PRO A 268 21.45 -8.13 -7.29
C PRO A 268 20.26 -8.98 -6.83
N TYR A 269 19.53 -8.55 -5.79
CA TYR A 269 18.32 -9.24 -5.33
C TYR A 269 17.22 -9.25 -6.40
N LEU A 270 16.93 -8.10 -7.01
CA LEU A 270 15.94 -8.01 -8.08
C LEU A 270 16.32 -8.88 -9.27
N LEU A 271 17.59 -8.84 -9.71
CA LEU A 271 18.07 -9.69 -10.79
C LEU A 271 17.85 -11.19 -10.49
N ARG A 272 18.06 -11.63 -9.24
CA ARG A 272 17.75 -13.01 -8.83
C ARG A 272 16.25 -13.33 -8.94
N VAL A 273 15.37 -12.41 -8.55
CA VAL A 273 13.92 -12.57 -8.70
C VAL A 273 13.53 -12.70 -10.18
N TYR A 274 14.02 -11.80 -11.04
CA TYR A 274 13.73 -11.84 -12.47
C TYR A 274 14.28 -13.11 -13.14
N ARG A 275 15.51 -13.53 -12.80
CA ARG A 275 16.07 -14.82 -13.23
C ARG A 275 15.21 -16.00 -12.80
N ARG A 276 14.72 -15.98 -11.55
CA ARG A 276 13.86 -17.05 -11.00
C ARG A 276 12.56 -17.21 -11.78
N LEU A 277 12.06 -16.11 -12.36
CA LEU A 277 10.87 -16.09 -13.20
C LEU A 277 11.15 -16.25 -14.70
N GLY A 278 12.41 -16.43 -15.11
CA GLY A 278 12.79 -16.53 -16.52
C GLY A 278 12.65 -15.21 -17.28
N ALA A 279 12.70 -14.07 -16.57
CA ALA A 279 12.43 -12.73 -17.10
C ALA A 279 13.63 -11.79 -16.94
N GLU A 280 14.86 -12.30 -16.89
CA GLU A 280 16.09 -11.49 -16.69
C GLU A 280 16.18 -10.27 -17.62
N ALA A 281 15.80 -10.43 -18.90
CA ALA A 281 15.82 -9.36 -19.89
C ALA A 281 14.83 -8.19 -19.58
N GLN A 282 13.90 -8.38 -18.65
CA GLN A 282 12.92 -7.37 -18.23
C GLN A 282 13.44 -6.48 -17.10
N PHE A 283 14.59 -6.79 -16.49
CA PHE A 283 15.18 -5.96 -15.45
C PHE A 283 16.41 -5.23 -15.97
N GLN A 284 16.44 -3.91 -15.74
CA GLN A 284 17.62 -3.08 -15.96
C GLN A 284 17.90 -2.22 -14.75
N PHE A 285 19.18 -1.92 -14.54
CA PHE A 285 19.67 -1.14 -13.42
C PHE A 285 20.64 -0.07 -13.92
N ALA A 286 20.47 1.17 -13.45
CA ALA A 286 21.37 2.27 -13.72
C ALA A 286 21.72 2.99 -12.40
N HIS A 287 23.01 3.26 -12.19
CA HIS A 287 23.52 3.89 -10.99
C HIS A 287 24.33 5.14 -11.36
N TYR A 288 24.10 6.23 -10.65
CA TYR A 288 24.69 7.55 -10.94
C TYR A 288 25.29 8.19 -9.69
N SER A 289 25.90 9.37 -9.87
CA SER A 289 26.36 10.28 -8.82
C SER A 289 25.97 11.69 -9.23
N GLU A 290 24.67 11.95 -9.25
CA GLU A 290 24.05 13.23 -9.64
C GLU A 290 23.30 13.87 -8.45
N GLY A 291 23.47 13.36 -7.22
CA GLY A 291 22.71 13.84 -6.05
C GLY A 291 21.27 13.34 -6.02
N HIS A 292 20.47 13.81 -5.06
CA HIS A 292 19.05 13.43 -4.93
C HIS A 292 18.12 14.23 -5.87
N GLU A 293 18.43 14.23 -7.16
CA GLU A 293 17.62 14.84 -8.22
C GLU A 293 17.48 13.89 -9.42
N TRP A 294 16.49 14.10 -10.29
CA TRP A 294 16.41 13.31 -11.53
C TRP A 294 17.32 13.94 -12.58
N GLY A 295 18.63 13.76 -12.41
CA GLY A 295 19.69 14.35 -13.21
C GLY A 295 19.65 13.97 -14.70
N THR A 296 20.48 14.64 -15.50
CA THR A 296 20.44 14.53 -16.97
C THR A 296 20.81 13.14 -17.45
N ALA A 297 21.83 12.51 -16.85
CA ALA A 297 22.24 11.16 -17.24
C ALA A 297 21.15 10.14 -16.87
N ALA A 298 20.57 10.25 -15.68
CA ALA A 298 19.42 9.43 -15.27
C ALA A 298 18.20 9.60 -16.21
N ARG A 299 17.88 10.83 -16.64
CA ARG A 299 16.80 11.08 -17.62
C ARG A 299 17.11 10.44 -18.98
N GLN A 300 18.34 10.57 -19.47
CA GLN A 300 18.75 9.99 -20.75
C GLN A 300 18.67 8.46 -20.77
N ALA A 301 19.08 7.79 -19.70
CA ALA A 301 18.93 6.33 -19.60
C ALA A 301 17.46 5.90 -19.57
N TYR A 302 16.62 6.62 -18.82
CA TYR A 302 15.18 6.42 -18.85
C TYR A 302 14.59 6.59 -20.26
N TYR A 303 14.97 7.65 -20.98
CA TYR A 303 14.50 7.92 -22.34
C TYR A 303 14.91 6.83 -23.33
N ALA A 304 16.18 6.40 -23.30
CA ALA A 304 16.67 5.33 -24.15
C ALA A 304 15.92 4.01 -23.87
N TRP A 305 15.74 3.69 -22.58
CA TRP A 305 15.04 2.48 -22.17
C TRP A 305 13.59 2.45 -22.63
N ILE A 306 12.82 3.53 -22.38
CA ILE A 306 11.40 3.56 -22.73
C ILE A 306 11.21 3.61 -24.25
N ALA A 307 12.09 4.29 -24.98
CA ALA A 307 12.09 4.30 -26.43
C ALA A 307 12.30 2.90 -27.03
N HIS A 308 13.23 2.13 -26.45
CA HIS A 308 13.46 0.75 -26.84
C HIS A 308 12.26 -0.14 -26.48
N LEU A 309 11.78 -0.09 -25.23
CA LEU A 309 10.69 -0.93 -24.72
C LEU A 309 9.42 -0.80 -25.55
N TRP A 310 9.04 0.43 -25.90
CA TRP A 310 7.80 0.71 -26.64
C TRP A 310 8.01 0.98 -28.13
N ARG A 311 9.23 0.81 -28.64
CA ARG A 311 9.61 1.05 -30.04
C ARG A 311 9.14 2.42 -30.52
N LEU A 312 9.43 3.45 -29.73
CA LEU A 312 9.05 4.82 -30.05
C LEU A 312 9.73 5.28 -31.34
N PRO A 313 9.10 6.18 -32.13
CA PRO A 313 9.65 6.65 -33.41
C PRO A 313 10.95 7.45 -33.24
N ARG A 314 11.21 7.97 -32.03
CA ARG A 314 12.44 8.65 -31.65
C ARG A 314 12.71 8.46 -30.16
N VAL A 315 13.98 8.56 -29.79
CA VAL A 315 14.38 8.65 -28.38
C VAL A 315 13.96 10.03 -27.85
N PRO A 316 13.21 10.12 -26.73
CA PRO A 316 12.91 11.38 -26.07
C PRO A 316 14.17 12.19 -25.76
N LYS A 317 14.06 13.51 -25.82
CA LYS A 317 15.14 14.45 -25.47
C LYS A 317 14.54 15.61 -24.70
N ASP A 318 15.27 16.12 -23.72
CA ASP A 318 14.82 17.27 -22.95
C ASP A 318 14.57 18.46 -23.89
N PRO A 319 13.41 19.12 -23.79
CA PRO A 319 13.11 20.30 -24.61
C PRO A 319 13.88 21.52 -24.11
N SER A 320 14.07 22.49 -25.01
CA SER A 320 14.52 23.84 -24.64
C SER A 320 13.32 24.71 -24.26
N VAL A 321 12.84 24.57 -23.03
CA VAL A 321 11.71 25.35 -22.49
C VAL A 321 11.99 25.80 -21.05
N SER A 322 11.55 27.00 -20.69
CA SER A 322 11.66 27.53 -19.32
C SER A 322 10.37 27.31 -18.52
N LEU A 323 10.50 27.19 -17.20
CA LEU A 323 9.34 27.08 -16.31
C LEU A 323 8.48 28.35 -16.34
N GLU A 324 9.07 29.53 -16.51
CA GLU A 324 8.34 30.79 -16.57
C GLU A 324 7.27 30.79 -17.68
N VAL A 325 7.59 30.19 -18.84
CA VAL A 325 6.66 30.06 -19.96
C VAL A 325 5.53 29.06 -19.65
N LEU A 326 5.84 27.97 -18.94
CA LEU A 326 4.90 26.87 -18.70
C LEU A 326 4.08 27.03 -17.43
N SER A 327 4.57 27.76 -16.43
CA SER A 327 3.98 27.84 -15.10
C SER A 327 2.48 28.20 -15.12
N PRO A 328 2.02 29.21 -15.91
CA PRO A 328 0.59 29.53 -15.98
C PRO A 328 -0.27 28.39 -16.55
N ALA A 329 0.31 27.59 -17.46
CA ALA A 329 -0.38 26.48 -18.10
C ALA A 329 -0.51 25.24 -17.21
N LEU A 330 0.36 25.12 -16.20
CA LEU A 330 0.45 23.97 -15.30
C LEU A 330 -0.38 24.13 -14.02
N ARG A 331 -1.10 25.24 -13.82
CA ARG A 331 -2.04 25.37 -12.69
C ARG A 331 -3.42 24.92 -13.13
N VAL A 332 -4.06 24.05 -12.35
CA VAL A 332 -5.31 23.38 -12.77
C VAL A 332 -6.53 24.28 -12.62
N TRP A 333 -6.66 24.93 -11.47
CA TRP A 333 -7.84 25.74 -11.18
C TRP A 333 -7.73 27.13 -11.81
N GLY A 334 -8.79 27.56 -12.49
CA GLY A 334 -8.90 28.85 -13.17
C GLY A 334 -10.28 29.02 -13.81
N ASP A 335 -10.44 30.01 -14.69
CA ASP A 335 -11.75 30.33 -15.27
C ASP A 335 -12.35 29.17 -16.09
N GLU A 336 -11.51 28.39 -16.79
CA GLU A 336 -11.93 27.26 -17.62
C GLU A 336 -12.26 26.00 -16.79
N ILE A 337 -11.58 25.83 -15.66
CA ILE A 337 -11.80 24.73 -14.70
C ILE A 337 -11.87 25.38 -13.31
N PRO A 338 -13.05 25.88 -12.89
CA PRO A 338 -13.18 26.51 -11.58
C PRO A 338 -12.97 25.47 -10.47
N GLN A 339 -12.27 25.88 -9.40
CA GLN A 339 -12.15 25.06 -8.20
C GLN A 339 -13.55 24.82 -7.60
N PRO A 340 -13.98 23.56 -7.37
CA PRO A 340 -15.31 23.30 -6.83
C PRO A 340 -15.46 23.82 -5.40
N ALA A 341 -16.47 24.67 -5.17
CA ALA A 341 -16.70 25.32 -3.88
C ALA A 341 -17.23 24.37 -2.79
N ASP A 342 -17.89 23.29 -3.19
CA ASP A 342 -18.51 22.29 -2.31
C ASP A 342 -17.67 21.02 -2.13
N ALA A 343 -16.42 21.02 -2.62
CA ALA A 343 -15.52 19.89 -2.47
C ALA A 343 -15.21 19.60 -0.99
N PRO A 344 -15.29 18.34 -0.53
CA PRO A 344 -14.93 17.98 0.83
C PRO A 344 -13.46 18.28 1.09
N THR A 345 -13.15 18.79 2.28
CA THR A 345 -11.78 19.04 2.74
C THR A 345 -11.54 18.39 4.11
N ASN A 346 -10.30 18.00 4.38
CA ASN A 346 -9.84 17.47 5.68
C ASN A 346 -10.74 16.33 6.22
N ASP A 347 -11.37 16.51 7.37
CA ASP A 347 -12.24 15.52 8.01
C ASP A 347 -13.46 15.13 7.16
N ALA A 348 -13.92 16.02 6.27
CA ALA A 348 -15.00 15.71 5.33
C ALA A 348 -14.54 14.68 4.27
N VAL A 349 -13.25 14.70 3.88
CA VAL A 349 -12.67 13.66 2.99
C VAL A 349 -12.67 12.31 3.70
N PHE A 350 -12.29 12.28 4.97
CA PHE A 350 -12.33 11.04 5.76
C PHE A 350 -13.77 10.53 5.95
N SER A 351 -14.72 11.42 6.26
CA SER A 351 -16.14 11.08 6.40
C SER A 351 -16.72 10.51 5.11
N LEU A 352 -16.37 11.10 3.96
CA LEU A 352 -16.69 10.56 2.63
C LEU A 352 -16.10 9.16 2.46
N TYR A 353 -14.80 8.99 2.72
CA TYR A 353 -14.14 7.68 2.62
C TYR A 353 -14.85 6.62 3.46
N GLN A 354 -15.22 6.93 4.70
CA GLN A 354 -15.93 6.00 5.59
C GLN A 354 -17.28 5.56 4.99
N LYS A 355 -18.04 6.47 4.39
CA LYS A 355 -19.31 6.14 3.71
C LYS A 355 -19.06 5.10 2.60
N HIS A 356 -18.11 5.36 1.73
CA HIS A 356 -17.75 4.46 0.62
C HIS A 356 -17.20 3.12 1.10
N ALA A 357 -16.39 3.12 2.16
CA ALA A 357 -15.86 1.91 2.77
C ALA A 357 -16.97 1.04 3.39
N ARG A 358 -17.99 1.63 4.03
CA ARG A 358 -19.15 0.89 4.58
C ARG A 358 -19.97 0.23 3.46
N GLU A 359 -20.22 0.96 2.38
CA GLU A 359 -20.91 0.41 1.21
C GLU A 359 -20.11 -0.74 0.57
N ALA A 360 -18.79 -0.60 0.48
CA ALA A 360 -17.88 -1.64 0.02
C ALA A 360 -17.96 -2.91 0.89
N VAL A 361 -17.92 -2.78 2.21
CA VAL A 361 -18.06 -3.92 3.14
C VAL A 361 -19.40 -4.65 2.93
N ALA A 362 -20.50 -3.91 2.76
CA ALA A 362 -21.83 -4.49 2.53
C ALA A 362 -21.88 -5.34 1.25
N ARG A 363 -21.23 -4.89 0.15
CA ARG A 363 -21.10 -5.69 -1.08
C ARG A 363 -20.15 -6.87 -0.90
N TRP A 364 -19.01 -6.63 -0.26
CA TRP A 364 -17.97 -7.62 -0.04
C TRP A 364 -18.48 -8.84 0.73
N ARG A 365 -19.29 -8.65 1.77
CA ARG A 365 -19.93 -9.71 2.55
C ARG A 365 -20.81 -10.66 1.74
N ARG A 366 -21.33 -10.21 0.60
CA ARG A 366 -22.16 -11.01 -0.31
C ARG A 366 -21.33 -11.75 -1.36
N SER A 367 -20.03 -11.49 -1.43
CA SER A 367 -19.14 -12.08 -2.43
C SER A 367 -18.68 -13.48 -2.00
N ARG A 368 -18.40 -14.34 -2.99
CA ARG A 368 -17.81 -15.67 -2.75
C ARG A 368 -16.39 -15.62 -2.18
N ARG A 369 -15.72 -14.47 -2.26
CA ARG A 369 -14.34 -14.24 -1.81
C ARG A 369 -14.27 -13.71 -0.37
N TYR A 370 -15.41 -13.43 0.25
CA TYR A 370 -15.49 -12.78 1.55
C TYR A 370 -14.67 -13.47 2.64
N GLU A 371 -14.89 -14.77 2.84
CA GLU A 371 -14.23 -15.51 3.92
C GLU A 371 -12.71 -15.58 3.74
N SER A 372 -12.24 -15.84 2.52
CA SER A 372 -10.81 -15.91 2.22
C SER A 372 -10.13 -14.55 2.37
N GLU A 373 -10.71 -13.50 1.79
CA GLU A 373 -10.15 -12.14 1.88
C GLU A 373 -10.20 -11.60 3.32
N LEU A 374 -11.23 -11.96 4.10
CA LEU A 374 -11.29 -11.56 5.52
C LEU A 374 -10.14 -12.19 6.31
N ARG A 375 -9.85 -13.48 6.08
CA ARG A 375 -8.71 -14.16 6.72
C ARG A 375 -7.37 -13.54 6.30
N GLU A 376 -7.20 -13.19 5.03
CA GLU A 376 -6.00 -12.48 4.55
C GLU A 376 -5.85 -11.09 5.18
N ALA A 377 -6.96 -10.36 5.33
CA ALA A 377 -6.99 -9.07 6.00
C ALA A 377 -6.60 -9.19 7.48
N VAL A 378 -7.17 -10.16 8.20
CA VAL A 378 -6.82 -10.42 9.61
C VAL A 378 -5.37 -10.87 9.75
N LEU A 379 -4.86 -11.75 8.87
CA LEU A 379 -3.44 -12.11 8.83
C LEU A 379 -2.54 -10.88 8.66
N SER A 380 -2.95 -9.95 7.80
CA SER A 380 -2.22 -8.71 7.52
C SER A 380 -2.25 -7.76 8.71
N MET A 381 -3.41 -7.63 9.36
CA MET A 381 -3.58 -6.87 10.60
C MET A 381 -2.65 -7.38 11.70
N LEU A 382 -2.50 -8.70 11.82
CA LEU A 382 -1.63 -9.34 12.82
C LEU A 382 -0.14 -9.39 12.41
N GLY A 383 0.22 -8.85 11.25
CA GLY A 383 1.59 -8.86 10.75
C GLY A 383 2.15 -10.25 10.48
N LEU A 384 1.29 -11.19 10.10
CA LEU A 384 1.65 -12.58 9.84
C LEU A 384 1.72 -12.82 8.32
N GLU A 385 2.84 -13.41 7.88
CA GLU A 385 2.96 -13.93 6.52
C GLU A 385 2.09 -15.20 6.40
N GLN A 386 2.22 -16.10 7.37
CA GLN A 386 1.40 -17.29 7.55
C GLN A 386 0.87 -17.40 8.98
N VAL A 387 -0.26 -18.09 9.18
CA VAL A 387 -0.85 -18.29 10.51
C VAL A 387 0.15 -18.95 11.46
N GLN A 388 0.93 -19.90 10.94
CA GLN A 388 1.92 -20.68 11.67
C GLN A 388 3.09 -19.84 12.19
N ASP A 389 3.36 -18.66 11.62
CA ASP A 389 4.45 -17.80 12.08
C ASP A 389 4.23 -17.32 13.52
N ALA A 390 2.97 -17.31 14.00
CA ALA A 390 2.64 -17.00 15.38
C ALA A 390 3.17 -18.06 16.37
N LEU A 391 3.53 -19.27 15.92
CA LEU A 391 4.20 -20.28 16.76
C LEU A 391 5.65 -19.90 17.10
N ASN A 392 6.27 -19.02 16.30
CA ASN A 392 7.64 -18.54 16.54
C ASN A 392 7.69 -17.38 17.55
N ASP A 393 6.53 -16.89 18.00
CA ASP A 393 6.45 -15.84 19.00
C ASP A 393 6.40 -16.43 20.41
N ALA A 394 7.06 -15.73 21.34
CA ALA A 394 7.07 -16.15 22.74
C ALA A 394 5.65 -16.03 23.32
N ILE A 395 5.16 -17.12 23.93
CA ILE A 395 3.92 -17.08 24.70
C ILE A 395 4.16 -16.24 25.96
N PRO A 396 3.30 -15.23 26.24
CA PRO A 396 3.37 -14.43 27.45
C PRO A 396 3.48 -15.30 28.70
N GLU A 397 4.34 -14.90 29.63
CA GLU A 397 4.65 -15.69 30.82
C GLU A 397 3.39 -16.04 31.63
N VAL A 398 2.51 -15.06 31.82
CA VAL A 398 1.21 -15.20 32.49
C VAL A 398 0.26 -16.22 31.84
N TRP A 399 0.53 -16.64 30.60
CA TRP A 399 -0.26 -17.64 29.87
C TRP A 399 0.42 -19.01 29.77
N ARG A 400 1.70 -19.15 30.14
CA ARG A 400 2.44 -20.41 29.94
C ARG A 400 1.82 -21.59 30.67
N GLY A 401 1.27 -21.37 31.87
CA GLY A 401 0.56 -22.42 32.63
C GLY A 401 -0.64 -23.01 31.88
N ALA A 402 -1.24 -22.28 30.93
CA ALA A 402 -2.32 -22.80 30.08
C ALA A 402 -1.84 -23.96 29.18
N LEU A 403 -0.54 -24.02 28.87
CA LEU A 403 0.05 -25.06 28.05
C LEU A 403 0.27 -26.37 28.83
N GLU A 404 0.23 -26.35 30.16
CA GLU A 404 0.38 -27.52 31.04
C GLU A 404 -0.94 -28.31 31.15
N MET A 405 -1.52 -28.62 30.01
CA MET A 405 -2.76 -29.37 29.89
C MET A 405 -2.51 -30.77 29.32
N PRO A 406 -3.16 -31.83 29.84
CA PRO A 406 -3.09 -33.17 29.24
C PRO A 406 -3.55 -33.18 27.78
N LYS A 407 -3.03 -34.13 27.00
CA LYS A 407 -3.50 -34.38 25.62
C LYS A 407 -4.97 -34.81 25.63
N ALA A 408 -5.65 -34.57 24.51
CA ALA A 408 -7.06 -34.88 24.27
C ALA A 408 -8.07 -34.19 25.24
N THR A 409 -7.67 -33.10 25.90
CA THR A 409 -8.56 -32.34 26.79
C THR A 409 -9.56 -31.48 25.99
N ARG A 410 -10.83 -31.43 26.41
CA ARG A 410 -11.78 -30.42 25.93
C ARG A 410 -11.54 -29.13 26.69
N CYS A 411 -11.25 -28.03 26.00
CA CYS A 411 -10.77 -26.80 26.62
C CYS A 411 -11.52 -25.58 26.11
N VAL A 412 -11.86 -24.67 27.01
CA VAL A 412 -12.33 -23.31 26.68
C VAL A 412 -11.37 -22.29 27.26
N VAL A 413 -10.85 -21.40 26.42
CA VAL A 413 -10.06 -20.25 26.85
C VAL A 413 -11.01 -19.09 27.11
N VAL A 414 -10.89 -18.42 28.26
CA VAL A 414 -11.85 -17.42 28.70
C VAL A 414 -11.17 -16.10 29.01
N PHE A 415 -11.72 -15.02 28.43
CA PHE A 415 -11.33 -13.63 28.70
C PHE A 415 -12.54 -12.79 29.12
N GLY A 416 -12.31 -11.77 29.93
CA GLY A 416 -13.34 -10.91 30.50
C GLY A 416 -14.39 -11.67 31.35
N GLY A 417 -15.57 -11.08 31.49
CA GLY A 417 -16.70 -11.62 32.27
C GLY A 417 -17.49 -12.73 31.58
N ALA A 418 -16.96 -13.37 30.53
CA ALA A 418 -17.71 -14.34 29.74
C ALA A 418 -18.17 -15.56 30.56
N SER A 419 -19.44 -15.95 30.38
CA SER A 419 -20.04 -17.09 31.07
C SER A 419 -19.46 -18.42 30.57
N THR A 420 -19.18 -19.33 31.50
CA THR A 420 -18.60 -20.65 31.23
C THR A 420 -19.56 -21.80 31.48
N SER A 421 -20.77 -21.52 31.96
CA SER A 421 -21.70 -22.55 32.45
C SER A 421 -22.10 -23.58 31.39
N ARG A 422 -22.11 -23.20 30.10
CA ARG A 422 -22.35 -24.15 28.99
C ARG A 422 -21.16 -25.11 28.79
N HIS A 423 -19.95 -24.59 28.89
CA HIS A 423 -18.71 -25.34 28.70
C HIS A 423 -18.45 -26.30 29.86
N GLU A 424 -18.62 -25.81 31.09
CA GLU A 424 -18.49 -26.61 32.32
C GLU A 424 -19.46 -27.81 32.30
N ARG A 425 -20.74 -27.57 31.95
CA ARG A 425 -21.74 -28.65 31.77
C ARG A 425 -21.36 -29.67 30.70
N LYS A 426 -20.56 -29.27 29.70
CA LYS A 426 -20.06 -30.15 28.63
C LYS A 426 -18.70 -30.80 28.97
N GLY A 427 -18.21 -30.63 30.20
CA GLY A 427 -16.94 -31.20 30.66
C GLY A 427 -15.70 -30.53 30.06
N TYR A 428 -15.79 -29.25 29.68
CA TYR A 428 -14.61 -28.49 29.24
C TYR A 428 -13.80 -28.06 30.46
N ARG A 429 -12.47 -28.20 30.38
CA ARG A 429 -11.54 -27.48 31.25
C ARG A 429 -11.61 -25.99 30.92
N VAL A 430 -11.85 -25.18 31.93
CA VAL A 430 -11.93 -23.72 31.81
C VAL A 430 -10.56 -23.13 32.08
N LEU A 431 -9.97 -22.45 31.10
CA LEU A 431 -8.73 -21.70 31.23
C LEU A 431 -9.05 -20.20 31.25
N ARG A 432 -9.22 -19.63 32.45
CA ARG A 432 -9.34 -18.18 32.62
C ARG A 432 -7.95 -17.57 32.58
N LEU A 433 -7.66 -16.82 31.52
CA LEU A 433 -6.34 -16.25 31.34
C LEU A 433 -6.32 -14.81 31.84
N PRO A 434 -5.24 -14.40 32.54
CA PRO A 434 -5.04 -12.99 32.87
C PRO A 434 -5.03 -12.14 31.60
N GLU A 435 -5.67 -10.98 31.66
CA GLU A 435 -5.64 -10.03 30.56
C GLU A 435 -4.24 -9.42 30.43
N LEU A 436 -3.68 -9.42 29.22
CA LEU A 436 -2.45 -8.70 28.95
C LEU A 436 -2.68 -7.19 29.06
N PRO A 437 -1.76 -6.43 29.69
CA PRO A 437 -1.85 -4.98 29.74
C PRO A 437 -1.79 -4.40 28.32
N ARG A 438 -2.35 -3.20 28.15
CA ARG A 438 -2.13 -2.36 26.95
C ARG A 438 -0.92 -1.46 27.23
N PRO A 439 0.31 -1.85 26.85
CA PRO A 439 1.46 -0.97 27.03
C PRO A 439 1.29 0.31 26.22
N GLU A 440 1.88 1.40 26.71
CA GLU A 440 2.02 2.62 25.92
C GLU A 440 2.87 2.34 24.67
N ALA A 441 2.63 3.11 23.61
CA ALA A 441 3.46 3.04 22.42
C ALA A 441 4.89 3.44 22.79
N ARG A 442 5.87 2.66 22.35
CA ARG A 442 7.29 2.88 22.66
C ARG A 442 7.87 4.12 21.98
N THR A 443 7.25 4.56 20.88
CA THR A 443 7.66 5.73 20.10
C THR A 443 6.48 6.63 19.76
N THR A 444 6.75 7.93 19.68
CA THR A 444 5.85 8.97 19.17
C THR A 444 6.09 9.28 17.68
N TYR A 445 6.98 8.53 17.03
CA TYR A 445 7.30 8.69 15.62
C TYR A 445 6.06 8.52 14.72
N ALA A 446 5.83 9.50 13.84
CA ALA A 446 4.56 9.73 13.15
C ALA A 446 4.01 8.52 12.35
N TYR A 447 4.89 7.62 11.89
CA TYR A 447 4.49 6.46 11.11
C TYR A 447 5.15 5.16 11.59
N ALA A 448 5.34 5.05 12.91
CA ALA A 448 5.85 3.86 13.59
C ALA A 448 5.07 2.58 13.28
N THR A 449 3.75 2.70 13.12
CA THR A 449 2.88 1.55 12.82
C THR A 449 3.09 0.95 11.43
N THR A 450 3.81 1.62 10.54
CA THR A 450 4.27 1.07 9.25
C THR A 450 5.18 -0.14 9.45
N TYR A 451 6.04 -0.06 10.48
CA TYR A 451 7.14 -1.00 10.71
C TYR A 451 6.94 -1.89 11.94
N ASN A 452 6.05 -1.47 12.86
CA ASN A 452 5.84 -2.13 14.14
C ASN A 452 4.36 -2.45 14.37
N LEU A 453 4.12 -3.53 15.10
CA LEU A 453 2.77 -3.85 15.56
C LEU A 453 2.35 -2.85 16.63
N THR A 454 1.06 -2.48 16.62
CA THR A 454 0.46 -1.77 17.76
C THR A 454 0.36 -2.71 18.97
N PRO A 455 0.26 -2.17 20.20
CA PRO A 455 0.03 -2.97 21.40
C PRO A 455 -1.15 -3.95 21.27
N ASP A 456 -2.30 -3.50 20.75
CA ASP A 456 -3.48 -4.35 20.60
C ASP A 456 -3.29 -5.41 19.51
N THR A 457 -2.58 -5.08 18.42
CA THR A 457 -2.20 -6.06 17.40
C THR A 457 -1.30 -7.16 17.98
N ALA A 458 -0.31 -6.78 18.80
CA ALA A 458 0.59 -7.73 19.45
C ALA A 458 -0.16 -8.65 20.43
N ARG A 459 -1.12 -8.12 21.20
CA ARG A 459 -1.99 -8.91 22.10
C ARG A 459 -2.81 -9.95 21.31
N ALA A 460 -3.45 -9.55 20.21
CA ALA A 460 -4.20 -10.47 19.35
C ALA A 460 -3.31 -11.54 18.70
N ARG A 461 -2.11 -11.16 18.25
CA ARG A 461 -1.13 -12.08 17.66
C ARG A 461 -0.62 -13.11 18.67
N ALA A 462 -0.32 -12.70 19.90
CA ALA A 462 0.06 -13.62 20.97
C ALA A 462 -1.03 -14.66 21.24
N LEU A 463 -2.30 -14.25 21.16
CA LEU A 463 -3.43 -15.16 21.29
C LEU A 463 -3.48 -16.19 20.15
N VAL A 464 -3.17 -15.82 18.91
CA VAL A 464 -3.04 -16.81 17.81
C VAL A 464 -2.01 -17.87 18.16
N GLY A 465 -0.81 -17.48 18.61
CA GLY A 465 0.24 -18.41 19.00
C GLY A 465 -0.23 -19.38 20.09
N LEU A 466 -0.88 -18.86 21.13
CA LEU A 466 -1.45 -19.67 22.20
C LEU A 466 -2.51 -20.67 21.69
N LEU A 467 -3.45 -20.20 20.87
CA LEU A 467 -4.52 -21.06 20.34
C LEU A 467 -3.94 -22.18 19.47
N LEU A 468 -2.95 -21.89 18.62
CA LEU A 468 -2.28 -22.91 17.81
C LEU A 468 -1.60 -23.98 18.67
N HIS A 469 -0.89 -23.58 19.74
CA HIS A 469 -0.30 -24.54 20.68
C HIS A 469 -1.38 -25.41 21.35
N LEU A 470 -2.47 -24.80 21.83
CA LEU A 470 -3.57 -25.53 22.46
C LEU A 470 -4.28 -26.48 21.48
N LYS A 471 -4.42 -26.12 20.20
CA LYS A 471 -5.01 -27.01 19.17
C LYS A 471 -4.25 -28.33 19.02
N THR A 472 -2.94 -28.35 19.26
CA THR A 472 -2.15 -29.61 19.18
C THR A 472 -2.43 -30.56 20.34
N LYS A 473 -2.98 -30.05 21.45
CA LYS A 473 -3.23 -30.82 22.68
C LYS A 473 -4.72 -31.10 22.90
N ALA A 474 -5.60 -30.20 22.46
CA ALA A 474 -7.02 -30.28 22.75
C ALA A 474 -7.77 -31.24 21.81
N SER A 475 -8.70 -32.04 22.37
CA SER A 475 -9.66 -32.79 21.54
C SER A 475 -10.78 -31.90 21.00
N ARG A 476 -11.12 -30.84 21.74
CA ARG A 476 -11.97 -29.72 21.30
C ARG A 476 -11.47 -28.44 21.96
N LEU A 477 -11.32 -27.37 21.18
CA LEU A 477 -10.94 -26.05 21.66
C LEU A 477 -12.04 -25.04 21.31
N ALA A 478 -12.38 -24.17 22.25
CA ALA A 478 -13.23 -23.01 22.04
C ALA A 478 -12.66 -21.80 22.79
N VAL A 479 -13.10 -20.61 22.43
CA VAL A 479 -12.82 -19.37 23.15
C VAL A 479 -14.13 -18.76 23.62
N ALA A 480 -14.15 -18.17 24.80
CA ALA A 480 -15.24 -17.34 25.28
C ALA A 480 -14.70 -15.97 25.72
N ALA A 481 -15.29 -14.89 25.20
CA ALA A 481 -14.80 -13.54 25.46
C ALA A 481 -15.93 -12.52 25.55
N GLN A 482 -15.71 -11.49 26.37
CA GLN A 482 -16.61 -10.34 26.53
C GLN A 482 -15.80 -9.05 26.63
N GLY A 483 -16.42 -7.91 26.34
CA GLY A 483 -15.76 -6.60 26.41
C GLY A 483 -14.72 -6.41 25.32
N GLU A 484 -13.62 -5.70 25.61
CA GLU A 484 -12.56 -5.41 24.64
C GLU A 484 -11.90 -6.67 24.06
N TRP A 485 -11.85 -7.76 24.83
CA TRP A 485 -11.29 -9.03 24.38
C TRP A 485 -12.14 -9.72 23.32
N GLY A 486 -13.40 -9.32 23.13
CA GLY A 486 -14.24 -9.85 22.05
C GLY A 486 -13.60 -9.64 20.68
N ALA A 487 -13.12 -8.43 20.38
CA ALA A 487 -12.48 -8.11 19.12
C ALA A 487 -11.14 -8.85 18.95
N LEU A 488 -10.27 -8.82 19.96
CA LEU A 488 -8.95 -9.49 19.92
C LEU A 488 -9.10 -11.01 19.76
N CYS A 489 -10.01 -11.63 20.51
CA CYS A 489 -10.33 -13.05 20.38
C CYS A 489 -10.95 -13.35 19.02
N GLY A 490 -11.79 -12.45 18.50
CA GLY A 490 -12.37 -12.56 17.16
C GLY A 490 -11.30 -12.68 16.08
N LEU A 491 -10.34 -11.76 16.08
CA LEU A 491 -9.21 -11.79 15.14
C LEU A 491 -8.43 -13.11 15.26
N ALA A 492 -8.07 -13.50 16.48
CA ALA A 492 -7.29 -14.71 16.70
C ALA A 492 -8.05 -15.98 16.27
N CYS A 493 -9.34 -16.08 16.62
CA CYS A 493 -10.21 -17.20 16.26
C CYS A 493 -10.46 -17.31 14.76
N CYS A 494 -10.55 -16.16 14.06
CA CYS A 494 -10.73 -16.11 12.61
C CYS A 494 -9.59 -16.82 11.88
N VAL A 495 -8.34 -16.54 12.24
CA VAL A 495 -7.16 -17.13 11.58
C VAL A 495 -6.76 -18.48 12.16
N ALA A 496 -6.89 -18.67 13.47
CA ALA A 496 -6.63 -19.96 14.11
C ALA A 496 -7.74 -20.99 13.84
N GLN A 497 -8.88 -20.57 13.28
CA GLN A 497 -10.07 -21.40 13.03
C GLN A 497 -10.50 -22.15 14.29
N VAL A 498 -10.80 -21.38 15.33
CA VAL A 498 -11.30 -21.85 16.63
C VAL A 498 -12.68 -21.23 16.87
N PRO A 499 -13.68 -21.98 17.35
CA PRO A 499 -14.98 -21.42 17.70
C PRO A 499 -14.90 -20.35 18.79
N LEU A 500 -15.75 -19.33 18.70
CA LEU A 500 -15.85 -18.23 19.67
C LEU A 500 -17.29 -18.09 20.18
N GLU A 501 -17.48 -18.30 21.47
CA GLU A 501 -18.73 -18.04 22.18
C GLU A 501 -18.62 -16.70 22.94
N GLY A 502 -19.15 -15.61 22.39
CA GLY A 502 -19.07 -14.32 23.04
C GLY A 502 -19.69 -13.19 22.25
N GLN A 503 -19.90 -12.04 22.90
CA GLN A 503 -20.31 -10.80 22.26
C GLN A 503 -19.16 -9.80 22.31
N GLY A 504 -18.76 -9.30 21.14
CA GLY A 504 -18.04 -8.03 21.06
C GLY A 504 -19.01 -6.92 21.44
N VAL A 505 -18.75 -6.24 22.56
CA VAL A 505 -19.52 -5.09 23.02
C VAL A 505 -18.82 -3.82 22.54
N ALA A 506 -19.53 -2.69 22.52
CA ALA A 506 -18.92 -1.38 22.29
C ALA A 506 -17.70 -1.20 23.22
N GLU A 507 -16.55 -0.89 22.62
CA GLU A 507 -15.29 -0.66 23.33
C GLU A 507 -15.40 0.64 24.14
N SER A 508 -15.10 0.60 25.44
CA SER A 508 -15.00 1.83 26.26
C SER A 508 -13.84 2.72 25.82
N THR A 509 -12.76 2.11 25.32
CA THR A 509 -11.61 2.76 24.70
C THR A 509 -11.32 2.10 23.37
N PRO A 510 -11.29 2.85 22.24
CA PRO A 510 -11.03 2.29 20.93
C PRO A 510 -9.71 1.48 20.90
N LEU A 511 -9.77 0.27 20.34
CA LEU A 511 -8.60 -0.56 20.08
C LEU A 511 -7.79 0.02 18.92
N ASP A 512 -6.46 0.07 19.08
CA ASP A 512 -5.54 0.45 18.01
C ASP A 512 -5.24 -0.76 17.12
N LEU A 513 -6.23 -1.11 16.30
CA LEU A 513 -6.18 -2.20 15.33
C LEU A 513 -6.28 -1.62 13.90
N PRO A 514 -5.15 -1.41 13.20
CA PRO A 514 -5.19 -0.81 11.87
C PRO A 514 -6.05 -1.63 10.90
N GLY A 515 -6.98 -0.96 10.22
CA GLY A 515 -7.93 -1.56 9.29
C GLY A 515 -9.08 -2.37 9.90
N TYR A 516 -9.24 -2.41 11.23
CA TYR A 516 -10.32 -3.16 11.86
C TYR A 516 -11.72 -2.67 11.45
N GLU A 517 -11.93 -1.36 11.46
CA GLU A 517 -13.21 -0.78 11.00
C GLU A 517 -13.35 -0.91 9.48
N ARG A 518 -12.21 -0.88 8.75
CA ARG A 518 -12.19 -0.99 7.29
C ARG A 518 -12.76 -2.31 6.77
N ILE A 519 -12.57 -3.39 7.52
CA ILE A 519 -13.11 -4.72 7.22
C ILE A 519 -14.52 -4.92 7.79
N GLY A 520 -15.12 -3.91 8.42
CA GLY A 520 -16.45 -3.98 9.04
C GLY A 520 -16.45 -4.45 10.50
N GLY A 521 -15.28 -4.47 11.14
CA GLY A 521 -15.10 -4.78 12.56
C GLY A 521 -15.70 -6.12 12.98
N TRP A 522 -16.24 -6.14 14.19
CA TRP A 522 -16.82 -7.33 14.84
C TRP A 522 -17.90 -8.01 13.97
N SER A 523 -18.80 -7.21 13.39
CA SER A 523 -19.90 -7.75 12.58
C SER A 523 -19.44 -8.52 11.34
N SER A 524 -18.22 -8.26 10.84
CA SER A 524 -17.63 -9.10 9.79
C SER A 524 -17.04 -10.39 10.36
N LEU A 525 -16.32 -10.31 11.47
CA LEU A 525 -15.72 -11.48 12.11
C LEU A 525 -16.78 -12.53 12.49
N GLN A 526 -17.94 -12.11 13.00
CA GLN A 526 -19.04 -12.99 13.39
C GLN A 526 -19.60 -13.84 12.24
N LEU A 527 -19.49 -13.39 10.99
CA LEU A 527 -20.00 -14.14 9.84
C LEU A 527 -19.12 -15.35 9.49
N VAL A 528 -17.85 -15.32 9.90
CA VAL A 528 -16.86 -16.37 9.58
C VAL A 528 -16.52 -17.24 10.78
N ILE A 529 -16.54 -16.66 11.99
CA ILE A 529 -16.23 -17.40 13.20
C ILE A 529 -17.45 -18.22 13.61
N ARG A 530 -17.28 -19.54 13.65
CA ARG A 530 -18.31 -20.47 14.09
C ARG A 530 -18.55 -20.32 15.59
N SER A 531 -19.81 -20.37 16.01
CA SER A 531 -20.25 -20.40 17.41
C SER A 531 -20.21 -21.80 18.00
#